data_AF-A0AAW5EFN2-F1
#
_entry.id   AF-A0AAW5EFN2-F1
#
_cell.length_a   1.000
_cell.length_b   1.000
_cell.length_c   1.000
_cell.angle_alpha   90.00
_cell.angle_beta   90.00
_cell.angle_gamma   90.00
#
_symmetry.space_group_name_H-M   'P 1'
#
loop_
_entity.id
_entity.type
_entity.pdbx_description
1 polymer ?
#
loop_
_entity_poly.entity_id
_entity_poly.type
_entity_poly.pdbx_seq_one_letter_code
_entity_poly.pdbx_strand_id
1 'polypeptide(L)'
;ESKGVAVRGSRAQIDMDKYRIVARNKLLKLKNLEISQEQVCELIYENGSVVGVKTNLQNTYEAKKVILTTGTFLNGLIHVGENKLTAGRVGELASVNLGQNLLSTSLKMGRLKTGTCPRVDAKSIDFDVLEIQYGDQNPKAFSFRTKNFNPIQLPCYIA
;
A
#
# COMPACT_ATOMS: atom_id res chain seq x y z
N GLU A 1 -26.37 -11.05 -9.04
CA GLU A 1 -26.61 -9.77 -8.33
C GLU A 1 -28.04 -9.75 -7.74
N SER A 2 -28.23 -10.11 -6.46
CA SER A 2 -29.56 -10.29 -5.85
C SER A 2 -30.09 -9.08 -5.07
N LYS A 3 -29.24 -8.10 -4.76
CA LYS A 3 -29.60 -6.90 -3.99
C LYS A 3 -29.60 -5.63 -4.86
N GLY A 4 -30.31 -4.60 -4.40
CA GLY A 4 -30.47 -3.32 -5.09
C GLY A 4 -29.14 -2.62 -5.39
N VAL A 5 -29.11 -1.77 -6.41
CA VAL A 5 -27.87 -1.13 -6.91
C VAL A 5 -27.12 -0.31 -5.85
N ALA A 6 -27.84 0.28 -4.90
CA ALA A 6 -27.27 1.11 -3.84
C ALA A 6 -26.31 0.34 -2.88
N VAL A 7 -26.41 -0.99 -2.82
CA VAL A 7 -25.58 -1.82 -1.94
C VAL A 7 -24.55 -2.68 -2.69
N ARG A 8 -24.32 -2.40 -3.98
CA ARG A 8 -23.36 -3.15 -4.79
C ARG A 8 -21.97 -2.52 -4.70
N GLY A 9 -20.95 -3.34 -4.52
CA GLY A 9 -19.55 -2.94 -4.54
C GLY A 9 -18.77 -3.75 -5.58
N SER A 10 -17.99 -3.07 -6.43
CA SER A 10 -17.12 -3.73 -7.40
C SER A 10 -15.85 -4.26 -6.72
N ARG A 11 -15.42 -5.47 -7.12
CA ARG A 11 -14.18 -6.11 -6.67
C ARG A 11 -13.46 -6.72 -7.87
N ALA A 12 -12.14 -6.70 -7.86
CA ALA A 12 -11.32 -7.42 -8.84
C ALA A 12 -10.11 -8.05 -8.16
N GLN A 13 -9.63 -9.15 -8.74
CA GLN A 13 -8.28 -9.64 -8.51
C GLN A 13 -7.32 -8.88 -9.43
N ILE A 14 -6.12 -8.62 -8.94
CA ILE A 14 -5.09 -7.89 -9.70
C ILE A 14 -3.84 -8.76 -9.84
N ASP A 15 -3.18 -8.60 -10.97
CA ASP A 15 -1.78 -8.98 -11.12
C ASP A 15 -0.94 -7.96 -10.33
N MET A 16 -0.46 -8.36 -9.15
CA MET A 16 0.28 -7.48 -8.25
C MET A 16 1.57 -6.94 -8.87
N ASP A 17 2.24 -7.76 -9.69
CA ASP A 17 3.50 -7.38 -10.34
C ASP A 17 3.29 -6.37 -11.46
N LYS A 18 2.26 -6.56 -12.28
CA LYS A 18 1.90 -5.59 -13.31
C LYS A 18 1.36 -4.30 -12.70
N TYR A 19 0.53 -4.40 -11.67
CA TYR A 19 -0.08 -3.21 -11.05
C TYR A 19 0.98 -2.24 -10.52
N ARG A 20 2.02 -2.74 -9.81
CA ARG A 20 3.10 -1.87 -9.30
C ARG A 20 3.85 -1.16 -10.43
N ILE A 21 4.08 -1.83 -11.56
CA ILE A 21 4.79 -1.25 -12.70
C ILE A 21 3.94 -0.16 -13.34
N VAL A 22 2.63 -0.40 -13.54
CA VAL A 22 1.70 0.59 -14.09
C VAL A 22 1.63 1.83 -13.21
N ALA A 23 1.47 1.66 -11.89
CA ALA A 23 1.43 2.75 -10.94
C ALA A 23 2.73 3.57 -10.96
N ARG A 24 3.89 2.92 -10.85
CA ARG A 24 5.21 3.56 -10.89
C ARG A 24 5.41 4.35 -12.18
N ASN A 25 5.18 3.73 -13.34
CA ASN A 25 5.42 4.36 -14.63
C ASN A 25 4.50 5.55 -14.87
N LYS A 26 3.28 5.53 -14.33
CA LYS A 26 2.36 6.68 -14.39
C LYS A 26 2.89 7.85 -13.56
N LEU A 27 3.39 7.59 -12.35
CA LEU A 27 3.94 8.64 -11.48
C LEU A 27 5.22 9.24 -12.06
N LEU A 28 6.14 8.41 -12.55
CA LEU A 28 7.41 8.87 -13.15
C LEU A 28 7.23 9.78 -14.39
N LYS A 29 6.07 9.74 -15.04
CA LYS A 29 5.76 10.55 -16.24
C LYS A 29 4.88 11.77 -15.91
N LEU A 30 4.48 11.94 -14.66
CA LEU A 30 3.55 13.00 -14.29
C LEU A 30 4.30 14.33 -14.23
N LYS A 31 3.82 15.33 -14.97
CA LYS A 31 4.40 16.68 -14.96
C LYS A 31 4.32 17.28 -13.55
N ASN A 32 5.38 17.98 -13.14
CA ASN A 32 5.54 18.62 -11.82
C ASN A 32 5.58 17.63 -10.63
N LEU A 33 5.91 16.35 -10.88
CA LEU A 33 6.18 15.38 -9.83
C LEU A 33 7.62 14.90 -9.95
N GLU A 34 8.40 15.12 -8.89
CA GLU A 34 9.72 14.54 -8.71
C GLU A 34 9.64 13.40 -7.69
N ILE A 35 10.39 12.32 -7.93
CA ILE A 35 10.39 11.14 -7.08
C ILE A 35 11.83 10.88 -6.65
N SER A 36 12.07 10.95 -5.33
CA SER A 36 13.33 10.53 -4.71
C SER A 36 13.11 9.24 -3.91
N GLN A 37 14.12 8.37 -3.91
CA GLN A 37 14.15 7.14 -3.12
C GLN A 37 14.98 7.35 -1.86
N GLU A 38 14.37 7.93 -0.84
CA GLU A 38 15.01 8.23 0.44
C GLU A 38 14.02 8.07 1.59
N GLN A 39 14.54 7.87 2.80
CA GLN A 39 13.72 7.77 4.00
C GLN A 39 13.71 9.12 4.73
N VAL A 40 12.56 9.75 4.79
CA VAL A 40 12.34 10.91 5.67
C VAL A 40 12.54 10.49 7.13
N CYS A 41 13.37 11.23 7.85
CA CYS A 41 13.70 10.98 9.26
C CYS A 41 13.13 12.05 10.19
N GLU A 42 12.92 13.27 9.70
CA GLU A 42 12.55 14.42 10.53
C GLU A 42 11.74 15.44 9.71
N LEU A 43 10.79 16.09 10.37
CA LEU A 43 10.09 17.27 9.88
C LEU A 43 10.83 18.53 10.32
N ILE A 44 10.97 19.50 9.42
CA ILE A 44 11.60 20.80 9.70
C ILE A 44 10.52 21.80 10.07
N TYR A 45 10.71 22.52 11.18
CA TYR A 45 9.74 23.47 11.71
C TYR A 45 10.33 24.88 11.80
N GLU A 46 9.55 25.86 11.36
CA GLU A 46 9.81 27.29 11.59
C GLU A 46 8.54 27.96 12.09
N ASN A 47 8.64 28.75 13.16
CA ASN A 47 7.52 29.49 13.75
C ASN A 47 6.25 28.63 13.98
N GLY A 48 6.44 27.37 14.41
CA GLY A 48 5.35 26.42 14.67
C GLY A 48 4.73 25.79 13.42
N SER A 49 5.27 26.04 12.22
CA SER A 49 4.80 25.47 10.96
C SER A 49 5.85 24.54 10.34
N VAL A 50 5.39 23.46 9.71
CA VAL A 50 6.27 22.58 8.92
C VAL A 50 6.68 23.30 7.64
N VAL A 51 7.98 23.38 7.39
CA VAL A 51 8.58 24.02 6.21
C VAL A 51 9.39 23.06 5.33
N GLY A 52 9.51 21.79 5.73
CA GLY A 52 10.27 20.81 4.97
C GLY A 52 10.48 19.49 5.68
N VAL A 53 11.37 18.68 5.11
CA VAL A 53 11.77 17.37 5.64
C VAL A 53 13.28 17.15 5.51
N LYS A 54 13.84 16.37 6.43
CA LYS A 54 15.21 15.88 6.37
C LYS A 54 15.24 14.36 6.20
N THR A 55 16.13 13.86 5.36
CA THR A 55 16.22 12.42 5.03
C THR A 55 17.38 11.72 5.75
N ASN A 56 17.41 10.39 5.65
CA ASN A 56 18.50 9.55 6.14
C ASN A 56 19.83 9.79 5.41
N LEU A 57 19.80 10.38 4.22
CA LEU A 57 20.99 10.75 3.45
C LEU A 57 21.47 12.17 3.75
N GLN A 58 20.92 12.82 4.79
CA GLN A 58 21.21 14.20 5.18
C GLN A 58 20.75 15.25 4.15
N ASN A 59 19.91 14.87 3.18
CA ASN A 59 19.26 15.83 2.29
C ASN A 59 18.15 16.58 3.02
N THR A 60 17.99 17.85 2.66
CA THR A 60 16.90 18.71 3.13
C THR A 60 16.04 19.10 1.94
N TYR A 61 14.73 18.90 2.08
CA TYR A 61 13.73 19.32 1.09
C TYR A 61 12.78 20.31 1.72
N GLU A 62 12.74 21.53 1.20
CA GLU A 62 11.79 22.55 1.61
C GLU A 62 10.44 22.34 0.91
N ALA A 63 9.35 22.54 1.66
CA ALA A 63 8.01 22.42 1.14
C ALA A 63 7.04 23.30 1.93
N LYS A 64 6.13 23.99 1.22
CA LYS A 64 5.05 24.75 1.85
C LYS A 64 4.07 23.87 2.63
N LYS A 65 3.97 22.60 2.25
CA LYS A 65 3.09 21.57 2.84
C LYS A 65 3.74 20.21 2.72
N VAL A 66 3.61 19.40 3.77
CA VAL A 66 4.08 18.01 3.82
C VAL A 66 2.88 17.10 4.06
N ILE A 67 2.74 16.04 3.25
CA ILE A 67 1.70 15.02 3.39
C ILE A 67 2.38 13.71 3.80
N LEU A 68 1.98 13.15 4.95
CA LEU A 68 2.53 11.90 5.46
C LEU A 68 1.63 10.72 5.06
N THR A 69 2.19 9.76 4.33
CA THR A 69 1.51 8.53 3.87
C THR A 69 2.33 7.28 4.19
N THR A 70 2.83 7.20 5.43
CA THR A 70 3.81 6.20 5.88
C THR A 70 3.31 4.75 5.93
N GLY A 71 2.00 4.52 5.75
CA GLY A 71 1.42 3.18 5.73
C GLY A 71 1.77 2.38 7.00
N THR A 72 2.27 1.15 6.82
CA THR A 72 2.67 0.26 7.93
C THR A 72 4.13 0.45 8.37
N PHE A 73 4.85 1.45 7.84
CA PHE A 73 6.29 1.60 8.04
C PHE A 73 6.64 2.36 9.32
N LEU A 74 5.81 3.29 9.76
CA LEU A 74 6.09 4.15 10.91
C LEU A 74 6.16 3.33 12.20
N ASN A 75 7.34 3.22 12.82
CA ASN A 75 7.59 2.33 13.96
C ASN A 75 7.02 0.91 13.74
N GLY A 76 7.14 0.40 12.51
CA GLY A 76 6.64 -0.91 12.09
C GLY A 76 7.28 -2.06 12.86
N LEU A 77 6.44 -3.04 13.24
CA LEU A 77 6.86 -4.24 13.96
C LEU A 77 6.08 -5.44 13.42
N ILE A 78 6.79 -6.39 12.82
CA ILE A 78 6.23 -7.66 12.34
C ILE A 78 6.21 -8.66 13.48
N HIS A 79 5.13 -9.42 13.59
CA HIS A 79 4.96 -10.50 14.55
C HIS A 79 4.80 -11.83 13.81
N VAL A 80 5.64 -12.81 14.13
CA VAL A 80 5.55 -14.19 13.63
C VAL A 80 5.63 -15.14 14.83
N GLY A 81 4.47 -15.57 15.32
CA GLY A 81 4.39 -16.24 16.62
C GLY A 81 4.93 -15.31 17.72
N GLU A 82 5.93 -15.79 18.46
CA GLU A 82 6.62 -15.03 19.50
C GLU A 82 7.72 -14.11 18.95
N ASN A 83 8.18 -14.37 17.71
CA ASN A 83 9.24 -13.60 17.08
C ASN A 83 8.74 -12.23 16.67
N LYS A 84 9.58 -11.21 16.91
CA LYS A 84 9.31 -9.82 16.56
C LYS A 84 10.45 -9.27 15.70
N LEU A 85 10.12 -8.59 14.62
CA LEU A 85 11.08 -7.98 13.71
C LEU A 85 10.71 -6.52 13.43
N THR A 86 11.63 -5.60 13.65
CA THR A 86 11.44 -4.18 13.31
C THR A 86 11.52 -4.02 11.79
N ALA A 87 10.37 -3.85 11.17
CA ALA A 87 10.21 -3.77 9.73
C ALA A 87 8.84 -3.16 9.38
N GLY A 88 8.77 -2.44 8.27
CA GLY A 88 7.49 -1.91 7.76
C GLY A 88 6.68 -2.98 7.03
N ARG A 89 7.39 -3.82 6.26
CA ARG A 89 6.90 -5.01 5.56
C ARG A 89 8.03 -6.04 5.53
N VAL A 90 7.71 -7.30 5.22
CA VAL A 90 8.73 -8.36 5.14
C VAL A 90 9.79 -7.96 4.11
N GLY A 91 11.06 -7.88 4.54
CA GLY A 91 12.18 -7.47 3.70
C GLY A 91 12.36 -5.94 3.56
N GLU A 92 11.53 -5.12 4.21
CA GLU A 92 11.59 -3.65 4.11
C GLU A 92 11.76 -3.00 5.49
N LEU A 93 12.69 -2.04 5.58
CA LEU A 93 13.03 -1.35 6.83
C LEU A 93 11.85 -0.51 7.37
N ALA A 94 11.77 -0.38 8.70
CA ALA A 94 10.80 0.49 9.34
C ALA A 94 11.29 1.95 9.40
N SER A 95 10.34 2.90 9.34
CA SER A 95 10.60 4.32 9.56
C SER A 95 10.61 4.66 11.05
N VAL A 96 11.71 4.32 11.73
CA VAL A 96 11.86 4.52 13.19
C VAL A 96 12.09 5.99 13.55
N ASN A 97 13.05 6.65 12.89
CA ASN A 97 13.43 8.04 13.22
C ASN A 97 12.27 9.01 13.06
N LEU A 98 11.52 8.92 11.95
CA LEU A 98 10.33 9.73 11.74
C LEU A 98 9.25 9.44 12.80
N GLY A 99 9.11 8.18 13.20
CA GLY A 99 8.19 7.80 14.27
C GLY A 99 8.53 8.46 15.59
N GLN A 100 9.81 8.54 15.95
CA GLN A 100 10.27 9.24 17.14
C GLN A 100 10.14 10.77 17.02
N ASN A 101 10.47 11.34 15.86
CA ASN A 101 10.27 12.76 15.60
C ASN A 101 8.79 13.16 15.79
N LEU A 102 7.85 12.36 15.29
CA LEU A 102 6.42 12.62 15.49
C LEU A 102 5.98 12.48 16.95
N LEU A 103 6.61 11.61 17.74
CA LEU A 103 6.32 11.50 19.18
C LEU A 103 6.73 12.74 19.99
N SER A 104 7.71 13.52 19.51
CA SER A 104 8.06 14.82 20.12
C SER A 104 7.07 15.94 19.81
N THR A 105 6.10 15.70 18.92
CA THR A 105 5.04 16.67 18.60
C THR A 105 3.86 16.52 19.56
N SER A 106 2.89 17.43 19.47
CA SER A 106 1.62 17.35 20.23
C SER A 106 0.63 16.31 19.68
N LEU A 107 1.02 15.52 18.67
CA LEU A 107 0.16 14.50 18.08
C LEU A 107 -0.03 13.31 19.01
N LYS A 108 -1.29 12.89 19.19
CA LYS A 108 -1.61 11.64 19.89
C LYS A 108 -1.29 10.45 18.99
N MET A 109 -0.34 9.63 19.42
CA MET A 109 0.10 8.46 18.67
C MET A 109 -0.45 7.17 19.27
N GLY A 110 -0.89 6.26 18.42
CA GLY A 110 -1.35 4.92 18.78
C GLY A 110 -0.71 3.85 17.91
N ARG A 111 -0.97 2.58 18.24
CA ARG A 111 -0.51 1.42 17.45
C ARG A 111 -1.71 0.60 17.00
N LEU A 112 -1.74 0.30 15.70
CA LEU A 112 -2.68 -0.64 15.11
C LEU A 112 -1.93 -1.90 14.69
N LYS A 113 -2.65 -3.02 14.65
CA LYS A 113 -2.13 -4.31 14.18
C LYS A 113 -3.07 -4.90 13.14
N THR A 114 -2.49 -5.36 12.05
CA THR A 114 -3.18 -6.10 10.98
C THR A 114 -2.38 -7.35 10.65
N GLY A 115 -3.04 -8.36 10.07
CA GLY A 115 -2.42 -9.61 9.63
C GLY A 115 -2.48 -9.74 8.11
N THR A 116 -1.56 -10.52 7.56
CA THR A 116 -1.65 -11.04 6.18
C THR A 116 -1.59 -12.56 6.24
N CYS A 117 -2.38 -13.23 5.39
CA CYS A 117 -2.26 -14.67 5.20
C CYS A 117 -0.88 -15.03 4.62
N PRO A 118 -0.39 -16.26 4.84
CA PRO A 118 0.80 -16.76 4.17
C PRO A 118 0.63 -16.76 2.63
N ARG A 119 1.74 -16.93 1.93
CA ARG A 119 1.75 -17.20 0.49
C ARG A 119 2.11 -18.67 0.30
N VAL A 120 1.35 -19.34 -0.55
CA VAL A 120 1.45 -20.78 -0.81
C VAL A 120 1.84 -20.97 -2.27
N ASP A 121 2.68 -21.97 -2.54
CA ASP A 121 3.00 -22.36 -3.91
C ASP A 121 1.76 -23.01 -4.54
N ALA A 122 1.32 -22.49 -5.70
CA ALA A 122 0.18 -23.05 -6.40
C ALA A 122 0.40 -24.53 -6.78
N LYS A 123 1.65 -24.95 -7.03
CA LYS A 123 1.96 -26.35 -7.39
C LYS A 123 1.74 -27.33 -6.25
N SER A 124 1.66 -26.87 -5.00
CA SER A 124 1.41 -27.72 -3.84
C SER A 124 -0.06 -27.83 -3.48
N ILE A 125 -0.97 -27.30 -4.31
CA ILE A 125 -2.41 -27.30 -4.07
C ILE A 125 -3.06 -28.27 -5.06
N ASP A 126 -3.85 -29.20 -4.54
CA ASP A 126 -4.79 -29.98 -5.35
C ASP A 126 -6.03 -29.11 -5.62
N PHE A 127 -6.17 -28.62 -6.85
CA PHE A 127 -7.29 -27.75 -7.24
C PHE A 127 -8.54 -28.55 -7.62
N ASP A 128 -8.42 -29.85 -7.90
CA ASP A 128 -9.55 -30.67 -8.36
C ASP A 128 -10.57 -30.91 -7.25
N VAL A 129 -10.15 -30.78 -5.98
CA VAL A 129 -11.01 -30.89 -4.80
C VAL A 129 -11.67 -29.57 -4.37
N LEU A 130 -11.36 -28.46 -5.04
CA LEU A 130 -11.81 -27.11 -4.65
C LEU A 130 -12.98 -26.62 -5.52
N GLU A 131 -13.86 -25.82 -4.93
CA GLU A 131 -14.91 -25.14 -5.69
C GLU A 131 -14.32 -23.96 -6.49
N ILE A 132 -14.56 -23.95 -7.81
CA ILE A 132 -14.13 -22.88 -8.70
C ILE A 132 -15.11 -21.70 -8.70
N GLN A 133 -14.59 -20.50 -8.43
CA GLN A 133 -15.34 -19.25 -8.44
C GLN A 133 -14.85 -18.33 -9.57
N TYR A 134 -15.62 -18.24 -10.65
CA TYR A 134 -15.36 -17.32 -11.77
C TYR A 134 -15.77 -15.88 -11.44
N GLY A 135 -15.19 -14.93 -12.17
CA GLY A 135 -15.65 -13.54 -12.19
C GLY A 135 -16.98 -13.38 -12.94
N ASP A 136 -17.51 -12.16 -12.96
CA ASP A 136 -18.73 -11.84 -13.70
C ASP A 136 -18.55 -12.09 -15.20
N GLN A 137 -19.56 -12.67 -15.87
CA GLN A 137 -19.53 -12.93 -17.32
C GLN A 137 -19.35 -11.64 -18.15
N ASN A 138 -19.96 -10.54 -17.70
CA ASN A 138 -19.85 -9.21 -18.31
C ASN A 138 -19.18 -8.26 -17.31
N PRO A 139 -17.84 -8.31 -17.17
CA PRO A 139 -17.15 -7.56 -16.14
C PRO A 139 -17.22 -6.06 -16.41
N LYS A 140 -17.41 -5.28 -15.35
CA LYS A 140 -17.45 -3.81 -15.42
C LYS A 140 -16.09 -3.24 -15.05
N ALA A 141 -15.63 -2.28 -15.84
CA ALA A 141 -14.43 -1.53 -15.48
C ALA A 141 -14.67 -0.69 -14.22
N PHE A 142 -13.64 -0.57 -13.37
CA PHE A 142 -13.68 0.36 -12.25
C PHE A 142 -13.71 1.84 -12.69
N SER A 143 -13.07 2.17 -13.81
CA SER A 143 -13.04 3.54 -14.32
C SER A 143 -14.13 3.76 -15.36
N PHE A 144 -14.92 4.82 -15.19
CA PHE A 144 -15.88 5.31 -16.18
C PHE A 144 -15.24 5.73 -17.52
N ARG A 145 -13.91 5.94 -17.54
CA ARG A 145 -13.18 6.32 -18.77
C ARG A 145 -12.71 5.12 -19.59
N THR A 146 -12.69 3.92 -19.01
CA THR A 146 -12.27 2.72 -19.73
C THR A 146 -13.35 2.35 -20.74
N LYS A 147 -12.96 2.23 -22.01
CA LYS A 147 -13.82 1.76 -23.10
C LYS A 147 -13.37 0.36 -23.53
N ASN A 148 -14.28 -0.44 -24.06
CA ASN A 148 -14.01 -1.78 -24.60
C ASN A 148 -13.30 -2.70 -23.58
N PHE A 149 -13.83 -2.75 -22.35
CA PHE A 149 -13.22 -3.53 -21.26
C PHE A 149 -13.54 -5.01 -21.41
N ASN A 150 -12.53 -5.80 -21.79
CA ASN A 150 -12.61 -7.25 -21.90
C ASN A 150 -11.33 -7.90 -21.32
N PRO A 151 -11.16 -7.91 -19.99
CA PRO A 151 -9.95 -8.43 -19.37
C PRO A 151 -9.90 -9.97 -19.44
N ILE A 152 -8.69 -10.54 -19.40
CA ILE A 152 -8.52 -11.95 -19.05
C ILE A 152 -8.91 -12.12 -17.58
N GLN A 153 -9.90 -12.98 -17.31
CA GLN A 153 -10.35 -13.30 -15.96
C GLN A 153 -9.83 -14.69 -15.56
N LEU A 154 -9.11 -14.75 -14.43
CA LEU A 154 -8.74 -16.02 -13.81
C LEU A 154 -9.71 -16.31 -12.65
N PRO A 155 -10.10 -17.58 -12.43
CA PRO A 155 -10.95 -17.95 -11.31
C PRO A 155 -10.21 -17.82 -9.97
N CYS A 156 -11.00 -17.73 -8.90
CA CYS A 156 -10.56 -18.02 -7.54
C CYS A 156 -11.06 -19.42 -7.15
N TYR A 157 -10.54 -19.96 -6.04
CA TYR A 157 -10.93 -21.27 -5.52
C TYR A 157 -11.36 -21.13 -4.07
N ILE A 158 -12.34 -21.95 -3.66
CA ILE A 158 -12.88 -22.04 -2.31
C ILE A 158 -12.63 -23.46 -1.81
N ALA A 159 -12.09 -23.56 -0.59
CA ALA A 159 -11.85 -24.82 0.13
C ALA A 159 -12.92 -25.04 1.20
#